data_AF-A0A419JKV0-F1
#
_entry.id   AF-A0A419JKV0-F1
#
_cell.length_a   1.000
_cell.length_b   1.000
_cell.length_c   1.000
_cell.angle_alpha   90.00
_cell.angle_beta   90.00
_cell.angle_gamma   90.00
#
_symmetry.space_group_name_H-M   'P 1'
#
loop_
_entity.id
_entity.type
_entity.pdbx_description
1 polymer ?
#
loop_
_entity_poly.entity_id
_entity_poly.type
_entity_poly.pdbx_seq_one_letter_code
_entity_poly.pdbx_strand_id
1 'polypeptide(L)'
;GNNTLLTGISTYNRTMVRNASLMGSISSVAGTKSMYIVKGKCRRTQINGTVLINESEFKEIDDPDDVMRLIQERNIDKGDMT
;
A
#
# COMPACT_ATOMS: atom_id res chain seq x y z
N GLY A 1 13.18 4.15 -13.68
CA GLY A 1 12.90 5.20 -12.68
C GLY A 1 13.22 4.64 -11.31
N ASN A 2 13.52 5.48 -10.32
CA ASN A 2 13.72 5.00 -8.94
C ASN A 2 12.43 4.32 -8.44
N ASN A 3 12.43 2.99 -8.32
CA ASN A 3 11.33 2.20 -7.76
C ASN A 3 11.36 2.25 -6.22
N THR A 4 11.43 3.45 -5.64
CA THR A 4 11.43 3.61 -4.20
C THR A 4 10.00 3.49 -3.68
N LEU A 5 9.81 2.57 -2.72
CA LEU A 5 8.54 2.28 -2.08
C LEU A 5 8.62 2.63 -0.60
N LEU A 6 7.74 3.53 -0.14
CA LEU A 6 7.56 3.77 1.28
C LEU A 6 6.69 2.66 1.86
N THR A 7 7.24 1.86 2.78
CA THR A 7 6.53 0.71 3.34
C THR A 7 6.57 0.61 4.87
N GLY A 8 5.72 -0.26 5.42
CA GLY A 8 5.59 -0.55 6.84
C GLY A 8 4.81 -1.85 7.06
N ILE A 9 4.98 -2.46 8.24
CA ILE A 9 4.30 -3.71 8.60
C ILE A 9 3.81 -3.70 10.05
N SER A 10 2.53 -4.05 10.27
CA SER A 10 1.98 -4.22 11.62
C SER A 10 0.65 -4.98 11.61
N THR A 11 0.15 -5.36 12.78
CA THR A 11 -1.23 -5.82 12.95
C THR A 11 -2.22 -4.69 12.64
N TYR A 12 -3.42 -5.05 12.16
CA TYR A 12 -4.50 -4.08 11.92
C TYR A 12 -4.94 -3.40 13.23
N ASN A 13 -4.58 -2.12 13.38
CA ASN A 13 -4.98 -1.29 14.52
C ASN A 13 -5.06 0.20 14.11
N ARG A 14 -5.46 1.08 15.05
CA ARG A 14 -5.59 2.52 14.77
C ARG A 14 -4.25 3.18 14.40
N THR A 15 -3.14 2.73 14.98
CA THR A 15 -1.79 3.25 14.68
C THR A 15 -1.40 2.93 13.25
N MET A 16 -1.64 1.71 12.78
CA MET A 16 -1.44 1.29 11.40
C MET A 16 -2.20 2.20 10.43
N VAL A 17 -3.48 2.45 10.70
CA VAL A 17 -4.32 3.33 9.87
C VAL A 17 -3.73 4.74 9.77
N ARG A 18 -3.26 5.31 10.89
CA ARG A 18 -2.59 6.62 10.92
C ARG A 18 -1.29 6.61 10.11
N ASN A 19 -0.47 5.58 10.27
CA ASN A 19 0.80 5.45 9.55
C ASN A 19 0.57 5.30 8.04
N ALA A 20 -0.35 4.44 7.61
CA ALA A 20 -0.72 4.31 6.20
C ALA A 20 -1.24 5.63 5.62
N SER A 21 -2.04 6.38 6.37
CA SER A 21 -2.49 7.70 5.95
C SER A 21 -1.35 8.69 5.78
N LEU A 22 -0.41 8.73 6.74
CA LEU A 22 0.76 9.60 6.70
C LEU A 22 1.68 9.27 5.52
N MET A 23 1.94 7.98 5.31
CA MET A 23 2.76 7.48 4.20
C MET A 23 2.18 7.88 2.84
N GLY A 24 0.86 7.89 2.72
CA GLY A 24 0.18 8.37 1.51
C GLY A 24 0.49 9.83 1.20
N SER A 25 0.39 10.70 2.22
CA SER A 25 0.73 12.12 2.08
C SER A 25 2.21 12.35 1.76
N ILE A 26 3.12 11.61 2.42
CA ILE A 26 4.57 11.72 2.18
C ILE A 26 4.92 11.25 0.76
N SER A 27 4.39 10.10 0.35
CA SER A 27 4.73 9.48 -0.93
C SER A 27 4.28 10.32 -2.11
N SER A 28 3.10 10.96 -2.01
CA SER A 28 2.60 11.94 -2.98
C SER A 28 3.57 13.10 -3.22
N VAL A 29 4.11 13.70 -2.14
CA VAL A 29 5.07 14.81 -2.26
C VAL A 29 6.45 14.34 -2.70
N ALA A 30 6.90 13.18 -2.21
CA ALA A 30 8.22 12.62 -2.51
C ALA A 30 8.30 11.97 -3.91
N GLY A 31 7.18 11.86 -4.64
CA GLY A 31 7.13 11.16 -5.93
C GLY A 31 7.44 9.66 -5.81
N THR A 32 7.04 9.04 -4.70
CA THR A 32 7.22 7.61 -4.43
C THR A 32 5.88 6.88 -4.35
N LYS A 33 5.88 5.55 -4.42
CA LYS A 33 4.69 4.74 -4.13
C LYS A 33 4.63 4.44 -2.63
N SER A 34 3.46 4.08 -2.10
CA SER A 34 3.31 3.60 -0.73
C SER A 34 2.48 2.31 -0.61
N MET A 35 2.96 1.40 0.24
CA MET A 35 2.29 0.13 0.56
C MET A 35 2.47 -0.23 2.03
N TYR A 36 1.45 -0.77 2.67
CA TYR A 36 1.50 -1.22 4.06
C TYR A 36 1.13 -2.71 4.15
N ILE A 37 1.98 -3.51 4.78
CA ILE A 37 1.73 -4.93 5.02
C ILE A 37 0.98 -5.09 6.34
N VAL A 38 -0.17 -5.75 6.29
CA VAL A 38 -1.06 -5.92 7.43
C VAL A 38 -1.03 -7.38 7.90
N LYS A 39 -0.76 -7.57 9.19
CA LYS A 39 -0.92 -8.87 9.85
C LYS A 39 -2.37 -9.03 10.32
N GLY A 40 -2.99 -10.14 9.95
CA GLY A 40 -4.41 -10.43 10.24
C GLY A 40 -5.37 -9.91 9.17
N LYS A 41 -6.68 -9.91 9.46
CA LYS A 41 -7.71 -9.57 8.47
C LYS A 41 -7.75 -8.07 8.18
N CYS A 42 -7.46 -7.68 6.95
CA CYS A 42 -7.75 -6.35 6.43
C CYS A 42 -8.92 -6.38 5.44
N ARG A 43 -9.93 -5.51 5.64
CA ARG A 43 -11.08 -5.36 4.72
C ARG A 43 -10.91 -4.24 3.69
N ARG A 44 -9.89 -3.39 3.87
CA ARG A 44 -9.64 -2.24 3.00
C ARG A 44 -8.44 -2.56 2.11
N THR A 45 -8.51 -2.15 0.86
CA THR A 45 -7.42 -2.31 -0.11
C THR A 45 -6.47 -1.11 -0.13
N GLN A 46 -6.89 0.05 0.41
CA GLN A 46 -6.07 1.26 0.51
C GLN A 46 -6.50 2.21 1.64
N ILE A 47 -5.58 3.08 2.06
CA ILE A 47 -5.81 4.25 2.92
C ILE A 47 -4.98 5.41 2.38
N ASN A 48 -5.65 6.50 1.98
CA ASN A 48 -5.01 7.75 1.52
C ASN A 48 -3.91 7.55 0.45
N GLY A 49 -4.12 6.68 -0.54
CA GLY A 49 -3.11 6.39 -1.57
C GLY A 49 -2.06 5.35 -1.16
N THR A 50 -2.05 4.90 0.09
CA THR A 50 -1.24 3.75 0.54
C THR A 50 -2.03 2.46 0.36
N VAL A 51 -1.51 1.54 -0.45
CA VAL A 51 -2.10 0.21 -0.67
C VAL A 51 -1.91 -0.66 0.57
N LEU A 52 -2.95 -1.38 0.99
CA LEU A 52 -2.88 -2.31 2.12
C LEU A 52 -2.85 -3.74 1.62
N ILE A 53 -1.79 -4.49 1.90
CA ILE A 53 -1.66 -5.90 1.51
C ILE A 53 -1.65 -6.78 2.76
N ASN A 54 -2.32 -7.93 2.74
CA ASN A 54 -2.21 -8.87 3.86
C ASN A 54 -0.84 -9.55 3.81
N GLU A 55 -0.25 -9.89 4.96
CA GLU A 55 1.04 -10.58 5.02
C GLU A 55 1.03 -11.93 4.28
N SER A 56 -0.11 -12.65 4.29
CA SER A 56 -0.26 -13.91 3.54
C SER A 56 -0.21 -13.69 2.04
N GLU A 57 -0.86 -12.64 1.53
CA GLU A 57 -0.86 -12.27 0.12
C GLU A 57 0.54 -11.79 -0.32
N PHE A 58 1.22 -11.00 0.51
CA PHE A 58 2.58 -10.54 0.21
C PHE A 58 3.58 -11.69 0.10
N LYS A 59 3.41 -12.76 0.89
CA LYS A 59 4.28 -13.94 0.86
C LYS A 59 4.13 -14.79 -0.40
N GLU A 60 3.04 -14.63 -1.13
CA GLU A 60 2.79 -15.32 -2.39
C GLU A 60 3.44 -14.60 -3.59
N ILE A 61 3.95 -13.38 -3.38
CA ILE A 61 4.64 -12.59 -4.40
C ILE A 61 6.14 -12.89 -4.34
N ASP A 62 6.69 -13.43 -5.42
CA ASP A 62 8.10 -13.75 -5.60
C ASP A 62 8.84 -12.78 -6.56
N ASP A 63 8.10 -12.08 -7.43
CA ASP A 63 8.62 -11.03 -8.31
C ASP A 63 8.35 -9.61 -7.74
N PRO A 64 9.40 -8.79 -7.51
CA PRO A 64 9.24 -7.37 -7.15
C PRO A 64 8.39 -6.55 -8.13
N ASP A 65 8.35 -6.91 -9.41
CA ASP A 65 7.53 -6.23 -10.41
C ASP A 65 6.03 -6.49 -10.18
N ASP A 66 5.65 -7.65 -9.63
CA ASP A 66 4.27 -7.96 -9.27
C ASP A 66 3.77 -7.11 -8.10
N VAL A 67 4.66 -6.77 -7.15
CA VAL A 67 4.34 -5.78 -6.10
C VAL A 67 3.99 -4.43 -6.74
N MET A 68 4.75 -4.02 -7.75
CA MET A 68 4.55 -2.73 -8.42
C MET A 68 3.28 -2.68 -9.26
N ARG A 69 2.92 -3.80 -9.91
CA ARG A 69 1.64 -4.01 -10.63
C ARG A 69 0.46 -3.96 -9.67
N LEU A 70 0.52 -4.70 -8.56
CA LEU A 70 -0.52 -4.70 -7.53
C LEU A 70 -0.81 -3.30 -6.99
N ILE A 71 0.25 -2.50 -6.74
CA ILE A 71 0.09 -1.13 -6.27
C ILE A 71 -0.58 -0.24 -7.33
N GLN A 72 -0.31 -0.48 -8.63
CA GLN A 72 -0.94 0.27 -9.71
C GLN A 72 -2.42 -0.08 -9.85
N GLU A 73 -2.76 -1.37 -9.93
CA GLU A 73 -4.14 -1.85 -10.06
C GLU A 73 -5.06 -1.28 -8.97
N ARG A 74 -4.63 -1.35 -7.70
CA ARG A 74 -5.42 -0.89 -6.56
C ARG A 74 -5.53 0.63 -6.44
N ASN A 75 -4.66 1.39 -7.10
CA ASN A 75 -4.78 2.84 -7.20
C ASN A 75 -5.67 3.27 -8.37
N ILE A 76 -5.69 2.49 -9.46
CA ILE A 76 -6.55 2.72 -10.64
C ILE A 76 -8.03 2.49 -10.31
N ASP A 77 -8.35 1.50 -9.47
CA ASP A 77 -9.73 1.24 -8.98
C ASP A 77 -10.42 2.43 -8.29
N LYS A 78 -9.70 3.54 -8.05
CA LYS A 78 -10.22 4.80 -7.50
C LYS A 78 -10.43 5.91 -8.55
N GLY A 79 -9.89 5.75 -9.75
CA GLY A 79 -9.80 6.77 -10.80
C GLY A 79 -11.04 6.91 -11.68
N ASP A 80 -11.95 5.92 -11.68
CA ASP A 80 -13.17 5.93 -12.51
C ASP A 80 -14.41 6.50 -11.78
N MET A 81 -14.21 7.26 -10.70
CA MET A 81 -15.25 8.08 -10.06
C MET A 81 -14.80 9.55 -9.94
N THR A 82 -14.47 10.19 -11.06
CA THR A 82 -14.50 11.66 -11.22
C THR A 82 -14.92 12.03 -12.62
#